data_AF-A0A6G6J7A0-F1
#
_entry.id   AF-A0A6G6J7A0-F1
#
_cell.length_a   1.000
_cell.length_b   1.000
_cell.length_c   1.000
_cell.angle_alpha   90.00
_cell.angle_beta   90.00
_cell.angle_gamma   90.00
#
_symmetry.space_group_name_H-M   'P 1'
#
loop_
_entity.id
_entity.type
_entity.pdbx_description
1 polymer ?
#
loop_
_entity_poly.entity_id
_entity_poly.type
_entity_poly.pdbx_seq_one_letter_code
_entity_poly.pdbx_strand_id
1 'polypeptide(L)'
;MYYLTNEAGRFKAVQADVNSFLMTVWEGNVGHGVSGKKELQCSSADEAWDHVCAQVTEARSNGYSPQPIETSQLKLNLANAVVMEFALKHRGLYARVKGCTTSQFNSGLAQLEEVVRVLIDAGFPLGFRMAGNAVEVAFNGTAIRIGIASEQEWATMSPKAREIFEERGFIDSSILLPCGKGLWRLKTEETVLDVCVRAFLAELKKAGAEFEVESDAEYTLDPMRPFQRQDIEEMDWYRGSPQVLKALENADLLGPVKMKVETVIDLGMSLFL
;
A
#
# COMPACT_ATOMS: atom_id res chain seq x y z
N MET A 1 20.66 5.61 4.97
CA MET A 1 20.19 6.41 3.82
C MET A 1 19.63 5.44 2.78
N TYR A 2 18.56 5.82 2.08
CA TYR A 2 18.08 5.14 0.88
C TYR A 2 18.43 5.95 -0.37
N TYR A 3 18.88 5.27 -1.42
CA TYR A 3 19.05 5.87 -2.75
C TYR A 3 18.14 5.13 -3.73
N LEU A 4 17.30 5.86 -4.46
CA LEU A 4 16.36 5.28 -5.41
C LEU A 4 16.45 6.00 -6.75
N THR A 5 16.26 5.25 -7.84
CA THR A 5 16.22 5.78 -9.22
C THR A 5 15.00 5.26 -9.96
N ASN A 6 14.54 5.96 -11.00
CA ASN A 6 13.48 5.48 -11.88
C ASN A 6 13.96 5.39 -13.34
N GLU A 7 13.13 4.82 -14.22
CA GLU A 7 13.43 4.62 -15.64
C GLU A 7 13.70 5.94 -16.40
N ALA A 8 13.16 7.06 -15.90
CA ALA A 8 13.42 8.39 -16.45
C ALA A 8 14.78 8.97 -16.03
N GLY A 9 15.62 8.20 -15.34
CA GLY A 9 16.94 8.63 -14.86
C GLY A 9 16.90 9.65 -13.73
N ARG A 10 15.75 9.83 -13.06
CA ARG A 10 15.64 10.67 -11.87
C ARG A 10 16.09 9.88 -10.65
N PHE A 11 16.64 10.57 -9.66
CA PHE A 11 16.95 9.96 -8.37
C PHE A 11 16.29 10.68 -7.21
N LYS A 12 16.04 9.93 -6.15
CA LYS A 12 15.66 10.43 -4.83
C LYS A 12 16.54 9.75 -3.78
N ALA A 13 17.17 10.53 -2.92
CA ALA A 13 17.96 10.04 -1.81
C ALA A 13 17.33 10.53 -0.51
N VAL A 14 17.20 9.64 0.48
CA VAL A 14 16.54 9.95 1.75
C VAL A 14 17.43 9.50 2.89
N GLN A 15 17.74 10.40 3.82
CA GLN A 15 18.57 10.13 4.99
C GLN A 15 17.86 10.63 6.25
N ALA A 16 18.00 9.93 7.36
CA ALA A 16 17.83 10.49 8.69
C ALA A 16 19.16 10.42 9.44
N ASP A 17 19.42 11.43 10.26
CA ASP A 17 20.50 11.45 11.24
C ASP A 17 19.93 11.18 12.63
N VAL A 18 20.43 10.14 13.28
CA VAL A 18 19.97 9.65 14.58
C VAL A 18 20.34 10.62 15.72
N ASN A 19 21.40 11.41 15.57
CA ASN A 19 21.86 12.31 16.63
C ASN A 19 21.22 13.70 16.52
N SER A 20 21.01 14.17 15.29
CA SER A 20 20.40 15.47 15.04
C SER A 20 18.90 15.39 14.80
N PHE A 21 18.32 14.18 14.69
CA PHE A 21 16.92 13.94 14.33
C PHE A 21 16.50 14.64 13.03
N LEU A 22 17.47 14.90 12.15
CA LEU A 22 17.25 15.60 10.89
C LEU A 22 17.01 14.58 9.78
N MET A 23 15.87 14.70 9.11
CA MET A 23 15.59 13.97 7.87
C MET A 23 15.92 14.87 6.69
N THR A 24 16.64 14.35 5.70
CA THR A 24 17.04 15.05 4.49
C THR A 24 16.63 14.24 3.25
N VAL A 25 16.00 14.93 2.31
CA VAL A 25 15.64 14.40 0.99
C VAL A 25 16.40 15.17 -0.07
N TRP A 26 17.10 14.46 -0.95
CA TRP A 26 17.65 15.02 -2.17
C TRP A 26 16.92 14.46 -3.38
N GLU A 27 16.67 15.31 -4.36
CA GLU A 27 16.04 14.97 -5.63
C GLU A 27 16.94 15.46 -6.76
N GLY A 28 16.98 14.72 -7.87
CA GLY A 28 17.85 15.07 -8.99
C GLY A 28 17.72 14.14 -10.19
N ASN A 29 18.67 14.27 -11.10
CA ASN A 29 18.81 13.40 -12.25
C ASN A 29 20.22 12.79 -12.25
N VAL A 30 20.34 11.50 -12.58
CA VAL A 30 21.62 10.78 -12.53
C VAL A 30 22.67 11.43 -13.44
N GLY A 31 22.25 12.01 -14.58
CA GLY A 31 23.14 12.72 -15.51
C GLY A 31 23.38 14.20 -15.20
N HIS A 32 22.53 14.84 -14.39
CA HIS A 32 22.61 16.29 -14.11
C HIS A 32 22.84 16.65 -12.64
N GLY A 33 22.93 15.66 -11.76
CA GLY A 33 23.16 15.84 -10.33
C GLY A 33 21.90 16.28 -9.56
N VAL A 34 22.13 16.87 -8.38
CA VAL A 34 21.08 17.29 -7.44
C VAL A 34 20.38 18.54 -7.97
N SER A 35 19.05 18.50 -8.06
CA SER A 35 18.22 19.65 -8.41
C SER A 35 17.40 20.18 -7.24
N GLY A 36 17.28 19.41 -6.14
CA GLY A 36 16.53 19.83 -4.96
C GLY A 36 17.01 19.17 -3.67
N LYS A 37 16.85 19.89 -2.55
CA LYS A 37 17.10 19.41 -1.19
C LYS A 37 15.97 19.88 -0.28
N LYS A 38 15.44 18.99 0.54
CA LYS A 38 14.45 19.27 1.60
C LYS A 38 14.95 18.71 2.91
N GLU A 39 14.74 19.45 3.99
CA GLU A 39 15.14 19.06 5.34
C GLU A 39 13.94 19.18 6.28
N LEU A 40 13.80 18.21 7.18
CA LEU A 40 12.76 18.18 8.21
C LEU A 40 13.41 17.85 9.54
N GLN A 41 13.32 18.78 10.49
CA GLN A 41 13.74 18.58 11.86
C GLN A 41 12.65 17.80 12.61
N CYS A 42 13.01 16.63 13.12
CA CYS A 42 12.10 15.78 13.89
C CYS A 42 12.39 15.90 15.40
N SER A 43 11.44 15.44 16.21
CA SER A 43 11.50 15.48 17.67
C SER A 43 12.20 14.25 18.25
N SER A 44 12.31 13.17 17.47
CA SER A 44 12.97 11.92 17.87
C SER A 44 13.57 11.16 16.67
N ALA A 45 14.44 10.19 16.95
CA ALA A 45 14.98 9.30 15.93
C ALA A 45 13.91 8.40 15.31
N ASP A 46 12.92 7.94 16.09
CA ASP A 46 11.80 7.14 15.60
C ASP A 46 10.93 7.94 14.62
N GLU A 47 10.60 9.18 14.95
CA GLU A 47 9.85 10.08 14.07
C GLU A 47 10.63 10.37 12.78
N ALA A 48 11.95 10.63 12.88
CA ALA A 48 12.80 10.81 11.71
C ALA A 48 12.81 9.56 10.83
N TRP A 49 12.84 8.38 11.43
CA TRP A 49 12.81 7.10 10.73
C TRP A 49 11.47 6.85 10.03
N ASP A 50 10.36 7.13 10.69
CA ASP A 50 9.02 7.00 10.11
C ASP A 50 8.88 7.94 8.90
N HIS A 51 9.41 9.17 8.98
CA HIS A 51 9.46 10.09 7.84
C HIS A 51 10.36 9.59 6.68
N VAL A 52 11.50 8.97 6.97
CA VAL A 52 12.34 8.33 5.94
C VAL A 52 11.55 7.24 5.23
N CYS A 53 10.91 6.36 6.00
CA CYS A 53 10.10 5.27 5.46
C CYS A 53 8.99 5.83 4.56
N ALA A 54 8.26 6.85 5.01
CA ALA A 54 7.20 7.48 4.23
C ALA A 54 7.71 8.07 2.89
N GLN A 55 8.88 8.71 2.88
CA GLN A 55 9.49 9.25 1.66
C GLN A 55 9.94 8.16 0.69
N VAL A 56 10.45 7.03 1.21
CA VAL A 56 10.85 5.87 0.41
C VAL A 56 9.64 5.18 -0.20
N THR A 57 8.60 4.92 0.59
CA THR A 57 7.30 4.36 0.12
C THR A 57 6.67 5.28 -0.93
N GLU A 58 6.72 6.60 -0.74
CA GLU A 58 6.26 7.55 -1.75
C GLU A 58 7.11 7.46 -3.03
N ALA A 59 8.43 7.40 -2.92
CA ALA A 59 9.32 7.27 -4.09
C ALA A 59 8.99 6.00 -4.88
N ARG A 60 8.88 4.85 -4.21
CA ARG A 60 8.56 3.57 -4.86
C ARG A 60 7.22 3.58 -5.57
N SER A 61 6.21 4.19 -4.96
CA SER A 61 4.91 4.42 -5.59
C SER A 61 4.95 5.27 -6.87
N ASN A 62 6.06 5.98 -7.10
CA ASN A 62 6.33 6.75 -8.31
C ASN A 62 7.27 6.01 -9.28
N GLY A 63 7.43 4.69 -9.14
CA GLY A 63 8.26 3.85 -10.01
C GLY A 63 9.76 3.97 -9.74
N TYR A 64 10.15 4.43 -8.54
CA TYR A 64 11.55 4.43 -8.14
C TYR A 64 11.93 3.08 -7.54
N SER A 65 13.06 2.53 -7.96
CA SER A 65 13.65 1.30 -7.43
C SER A 65 14.87 1.63 -6.57
N PRO A 66 15.10 0.89 -5.47
CA PRO A 66 16.29 1.06 -4.66
C PRO A 66 17.55 0.75 -5.47
N GLN A 67 18.61 1.53 -5.23
CA GLN A 67 19.93 1.33 -5.80
C GLN A 67 20.97 1.23 -4.68
N PRO A 68 22.09 0.52 -4.91
CA PRO A 68 23.20 0.51 -3.96
C PRO A 68 23.68 1.94 -3.67
N ILE A 69 23.96 2.25 -2.40
CA ILE A 69 24.36 3.59 -1.95
C ILE A 69 25.66 4.03 -2.65
N GLU A 70 26.52 3.09 -3.00
CA GLU A 70 27.78 3.31 -3.71
C GLU A 70 27.58 3.90 -5.10
N THR A 71 26.41 3.71 -5.70
CA THR A 71 26.04 4.29 -7.00
C THR A 71 25.44 5.70 -6.87
N SER A 72 25.31 6.21 -5.65
CA SER A 72 24.72 7.52 -5.40
C SER A 72 25.54 8.66 -5.99
N GLN A 73 24.85 9.64 -6.57
CA GLN A 73 25.43 10.93 -6.98
C GLN A 73 25.79 11.83 -5.78
N LEU A 74 25.40 11.45 -4.55
CA LEU A 74 25.71 12.20 -3.35
C LEU A 74 27.07 11.80 -2.80
N LYS A 75 27.92 12.81 -2.54
CA LYS A 75 29.14 12.63 -1.76
C LYS A 75 28.79 12.48 -0.29
N LEU A 76 28.53 11.26 0.13
CA LEU A 76 28.34 10.94 1.54
C LEU A 76 29.69 10.75 2.20
N ASN A 77 29.84 11.27 3.42
CA ASN A 77 30.94 10.87 4.28
C ASN A 77 30.63 9.50 4.89
N LEU A 78 30.84 8.44 4.11
CA LEU A 78 30.55 7.05 4.48
C LEU A 78 31.38 6.56 5.68
N ALA A 79 32.46 7.25 6.04
CA ALA A 79 33.32 6.88 7.17
C ALA A 79 32.59 6.91 8.53
N ASN A 80 31.50 7.67 8.64
CA ASN A 80 30.68 7.78 9.85
C ASN A 80 29.28 7.15 9.68
N ALA A 81 29.03 6.46 8.56
CA ALA A 81 27.73 5.87 8.27
C ALA A 81 27.67 4.45 8.83
N VAL A 82 26.73 4.20 9.74
CA VAL A 82 26.31 2.83 10.06
C VAL A 82 25.36 2.38 8.96
N VAL A 83 25.79 1.40 8.16
CA VAL A 83 24.93 0.72 7.17
C VAL A 83 24.29 -0.47 7.87
N MET A 84 22.98 -0.42 8.03
CA MET A 84 22.18 -1.50 8.59
C MET A 84 20.96 -1.71 7.70
N GLU A 85 20.57 -2.96 7.53
CA GLU A 85 19.29 -3.31 6.94
C GLU A 85 18.21 -3.06 8.00
N PHE A 86 17.25 -2.21 7.64
CA PHE A 86 16.08 -1.96 8.47
C PHE A 86 14.84 -2.36 7.68
N ALA A 87 13.91 -3.04 8.34
CA ALA A 87 12.60 -3.28 7.78
C ALA A 87 11.92 -1.92 7.56
N LEU A 88 11.48 -1.66 6.33
CA LEU A 88 10.61 -0.52 6.05
C LEU A 88 9.32 -0.72 6.84
N LYS A 89 9.05 0.17 7.79
CA LYS A 89 7.85 0.14 8.66
C LYS A 89 6.53 0.38 7.88
N HIS A 90 6.61 0.76 6.62
CA HIS A 90 5.43 1.09 5.82
C HIS A 90 5.42 0.26 4.54
N ARG A 91 4.70 -0.87 4.56
CA ARG A 91 4.28 -1.53 3.32
C ARG A 91 3.06 -0.80 2.76
N GLY A 92 3.14 -0.46 1.48
CA GLY A 92 2.01 0.02 0.70
C GLY A 92 1.61 -0.99 -0.38
N LEU A 93 0.32 -1.06 -0.68
CA LEU A 93 -0.21 -1.75 -1.85
C LEU A 93 -0.42 -0.76 -2.98
N TYR A 94 0.10 -1.07 -4.16
CA TYR A 94 -0.02 -0.26 -5.36
C TYR A 94 -0.83 -1.02 -6.40
N ALA A 95 -2.02 -0.53 -6.73
CA ALA A 95 -2.87 -1.14 -7.75
C ALA A 95 -2.84 -0.30 -9.01
N ARG A 96 -2.18 -0.79 -10.06
CA ARG A 96 -2.16 -0.19 -11.39
C ARG A 96 -3.37 -0.69 -12.17
N VAL A 97 -4.38 0.17 -12.30
CA VAL A 97 -5.66 -0.14 -12.93
C VAL A 97 -5.63 0.24 -14.40
N LYS A 98 -5.82 -0.76 -15.26
CA LYS A 98 -5.90 -0.64 -16.73
C LYS A 98 -7.32 -0.35 -17.20
N GLY A 99 -8.32 -0.74 -16.41
CA GLY A 99 -9.73 -0.42 -16.66
C GLY A 99 -10.62 -0.86 -15.51
N CYS A 100 -11.51 0.03 -15.09
CA CYS A 100 -12.50 -0.23 -14.06
C CYS A 100 -13.77 0.58 -14.35
N THR A 101 -14.87 -0.10 -14.62
CA THR A 101 -16.17 0.56 -14.75
C THR A 101 -16.72 0.98 -13.38
N THR A 102 -17.65 1.92 -13.35
CA THR A 102 -18.35 2.31 -12.12
C THR A 102 -19.07 1.14 -11.45
N SER A 103 -19.64 0.21 -12.23
CA SER A 103 -20.31 -0.98 -11.69
C SER A 103 -19.32 -1.91 -10.97
N GLN A 104 -18.14 -2.12 -11.56
CA GLN A 104 -17.06 -2.92 -10.96
C GLN A 104 -16.53 -2.27 -9.68
N PHE A 105 -16.33 -0.96 -9.71
CA PHE A 105 -15.91 -0.19 -8.55
C PHE A 105 -16.92 -0.28 -7.40
N ASN A 106 -18.20 -0.09 -7.70
CA ASN A 106 -19.27 -0.19 -6.71
C ASN A 106 -19.40 -1.59 -6.12
N SER A 107 -19.09 -2.64 -6.89
CA SER A 107 -19.03 -4.01 -6.38
C SER A 107 -17.90 -4.15 -5.35
N GLY A 108 -16.71 -3.61 -5.65
CA GLY A 108 -15.61 -3.50 -4.71
C GLY A 108 -15.98 -2.74 -3.44
N LEU A 109 -16.65 -1.60 -3.58
CA LEU A 109 -17.08 -0.79 -2.43
C LEU A 109 -18.09 -1.51 -1.54
N ALA A 110 -19.05 -2.24 -2.12
CA ALA A 110 -20.01 -3.02 -1.34
C ALA A 110 -19.31 -4.09 -0.49
N GLN A 111 -18.31 -4.78 -1.05
CA GLN A 111 -17.49 -5.74 -0.29
C GLN A 111 -16.67 -5.05 0.81
N LEU A 112 -16.11 -3.88 0.51
CA LEU A 112 -15.34 -3.09 1.48
C LEU A 112 -16.22 -2.64 2.66
N GLU A 113 -17.42 -2.15 2.39
CA GLU A 113 -18.39 -1.75 3.41
C GLU A 113 -18.74 -2.91 4.34
N GLU A 114 -18.98 -4.09 3.77
CA GLU A 114 -19.32 -5.28 4.54
C GLU A 114 -18.15 -5.77 5.40
N VAL A 115 -16.93 -5.79 4.87
CA VAL A 115 -15.73 -6.14 5.63
C VAL A 115 -15.49 -5.15 6.77
N VAL A 116 -15.60 -3.85 6.50
CA VAL A 116 -15.44 -2.82 7.53
C VAL A 116 -16.48 -3.00 8.65
N ARG A 117 -17.73 -3.27 8.30
CA ARG A 117 -18.80 -3.54 9.28
C ARG A 117 -18.46 -4.75 10.16
N VAL A 118 -18.07 -5.87 9.57
CA VAL A 118 -17.69 -7.09 10.32
C VAL A 118 -16.50 -6.84 11.25
N LEU A 119 -15.52 -6.06 10.82
CA LEU A 119 -14.34 -5.73 11.64
C LEU A 119 -14.69 -4.78 12.79
N ILE A 120 -15.60 -3.82 12.57
CA ILE A 120 -16.14 -2.98 13.66
C ILE A 120 -16.88 -3.84 14.68
N ASP A 121 -17.75 -4.74 14.23
CA ASP A 121 -18.49 -5.67 15.10
C ASP A 121 -17.53 -6.61 15.88
N ALA A 122 -16.36 -6.93 15.31
CA ALA A 122 -15.29 -7.69 15.95
C ALA A 122 -14.39 -6.86 16.90
N GLY A 123 -14.69 -5.57 17.09
CA GLY A 123 -14.00 -4.70 18.05
C GLY A 123 -12.83 -3.90 17.49
N PHE A 124 -12.67 -3.81 16.16
CA PHE A 124 -11.66 -2.96 15.53
C PHE A 124 -12.23 -1.58 15.24
N PRO A 125 -11.69 -0.49 15.83
CA PRO A 125 -12.25 0.86 15.70
C PRO A 125 -11.92 1.50 14.33
N LEU A 126 -12.44 0.92 13.24
CA LEU A 126 -12.32 1.48 11.90
C LEU A 126 -13.25 2.68 11.73
N GLY A 127 -12.73 3.76 11.17
CA GLY A 127 -13.53 4.85 10.63
C GLY A 127 -13.86 4.58 9.17
N PHE A 128 -15.12 4.79 8.77
CA PHE A 128 -15.56 4.69 7.37
C PHE A 128 -16.37 5.92 7.00
N ARG A 129 -15.98 6.62 5.94
CA ARG A 129 -16.69 7.82 5.49
C ARG A 129 -16.54 8.07 4.00
N MET A 130 -17.52 8.77 3.45
CA MET A 130 -17.40 9.43 2.16
C MET A 130 -16.62 10.74 2.32
N ALA A 131 -15.59 10.93 1.50
CA ALA A 131 -14.79 12.14 1.39
C ALA A 131 -14.81 12.64 -0.06
N GLY A 132 -15.83 13.43 -0.41
CA GLY A 132 -16.10 13.79 -1.80
C GLY A 132 -16.46 12.55 -2.63
N ASN A 133 -15.80 12.36 -3.77
CA ASN A 133 -16.00 11.20 -4.66
C ASN A 133 -15.11 10.00 -4.34
N ALA A 134 -14.60 9.94 -3.12
CA ALA A 134 -13.78 8.84 -2.64
C ALA A 134 -14.29 8.34 -1.29
N VAL A 135 -14.12 7.05 -1.07
CA VAL A 135 -14.31 6.40 0.22
C VAL A 135 -13.00 6.46 0.99
N GLU A 136 -13.08 6.74 2.28
CA GLU A 136 -11.94 6.70 3.20
C GLU A 136 -12.21 5.68 4.32
N VAL A 137 -11.22 4.81 4.55
CA VAL A 137 -11.19 3.90 5.68
C VAL A 137 -9.98 4.23 6.54
N ALA A 138 -10.20 4.52 7.83
CA ALA A 138 -9.17 4.97 8.75
C ALA A 138 -9.01 4.02 9.94
N PHE A 139 -7.79 3.83 10.40
CA PHE A 139 -7.42 3.02 11.55
C PHE A 139 -6.18 3.60 12.23
N ASN A 140 -6.27 3.91 13.53
CA ASN A 140 -5.13 4.33 14.35
C ASN A 140 -4.24 5.45 13.74
N GLY A 141 -4.83 6.44 13.08
CA GLY A 141 -4.11 7.57 12.48
C GLY A 141 -3.69 7.35 11.03
N THR A 142 -3.82 6.13 10.51
CA THR A 142 -3.56 5.77 9.11
C THR A 142 -4.88 5.69 8.36
N ALA A 143 -4.89 6.07 7.08
CA ALA A 143 -6.08 5.98 6.25
C ALA A 143 -5.76 5.58 4.81
N ILE A 144 -6.62 4.74 4.25
CA ILE A 144 -6.67 4.48 2.81
C ILE A 144 -7.82 5.28 2.20
N ARG A 145 -7.60 5.80 1.00
CA ARG A 145 -8.62 6.53 0.25
C ARG A 145 -8.69 5.99 -1.17
N ILE A 146 -9.91 5.69 -1.62
CA ILE A 146 -10.16 5.05 -2.90
C ILE A 146 -11.34 5.73 -3.58
N GLY A 147 -11.14 6.22 -4.80
CA GLY A 147 -12.18 6.87 -5.59
C GLY A 147 -11.99 6.71 -7.10
N ILE A 148 -13.05 7.02 -7.82
CA ILE A 148 -13.07 7.23 -9.27
C ILE A 148 -13.68 8.61 -9.52
N ALA A 149 -12.99 9.42 -10.31
CA ALA A 149 -13.46 10.74 -10.66
C ALA A 149 -14.78 10.66 -11.44
N SER A 150 -15.70 11.57 -11.15
CA SER A 150 -16.92 11.67 -11.95
C SER A 150 -16.64 12.32 -13.31
N GLU A 151 -17.40 11.95 -14.33
CA GLU A 151 -17.37 12.62 -15.65
C GLU A 151 -17.67 14.13 -15.52
N GLN A 152 -18.51 14.50 -14.56
CA GLN A 152 -18.85 15.90 -14.30
C GLN A 152 -17.65 16.69 -13.75
N GLU A 153 -16.95 16.17 -12.74
CA GLU A 153 -15.72 16.79 -12.23
C GLU A 153 -14.68 16.90 -13.34
N TRP A 154 -14.50 15.83 -14.11
CA TRP A 154 -13.55 15.79 -15.21
C TRP A 154 -13.83 16.86 -16.27
N ALA A 155 -15.10 17.05 -16.64
CA ALA A 155 -15.51 18.07 -17.61
C ALA A 155 -15.23 19.50 -17.12
N THR A 156 -15.24 19.74 -15.81
CA THR A 156 -14.94 21.06 -15.23
C THR A 156 -13.44 21.36 -15.15
N MET A 157 -12.57 20.37 -15.37
CA MET A 157 -11.12 20.56 -15.33
C MET A 157 -10.57 21.27 -16.58
N SER A 158 -9.54 22.10 -16.37
CA SER A 158 -8.85 22.78 -17.47
C SER A 158 -8.25 21.78 -18.46
N PRO A 159 -8.16 22.10 -19.76
CA PRO A 159 -7.55 21.21 -20.75
C PRO A 159 -6.13 20.77 -20.39
N LYS A 160 -5.33 21.70 -19.84
CA LYS A 160 -3.95 21.40 -19.42
C LYS A 160 -3.90 20.43 -18.23
N ALA A 161 -4.82 20.53 -17.28
CA ALA A 161 -4.89 19.60 -16.16
C ALA A 161 -5.26 18.19 -16.64
N ARG A 162 -6.27 18.08 -17.53
CA ARG A 162 -6.67 16.79 -18.12
C ARG A 162 -5.54 16.12 -18.90
N GLU A 163 -4.81 16.86 -19.72
CA GLU A 163 -3.63 16.36 -20.44
C GLU A 163 -2.59 15.76 -19.46
N ILE A 164 -2.26 16.49 -18.39
CA ILE A 164 -1.31 16.02 -17.36
C ILE A 164 -1.83 14.77 -16.64
N PHE A 165 -3.12 14.72 -16.31
CA PHE A 165 -3.72 13.59 -15.60
C PHE A 165 -3.87 12.36 -16.50
N GLU A 166 -4.16 12.53 -17.78
CA GLU A 166 -4.17 11.44 -18.77
C GLU A 166 -2.77 10.87 -18.97
N GLU A 167 -1.74 11.73 -19.08
CA GLU A 167 -0.34 11.29 -19.18
C GLU A 167 0.10 10.51 -17.93
N ARG A 168 -0.32 10.95 -16.74
CA ARG A 168 -0.02 10.27 -15.46
C ARG A 168 -0.90 9.04 -15.21
N GLY A 169 -2.07 9.01 -15.82
CA GLY A 169 -3.11 8.01 -15.60
C GLY A 169 -3.97 8.24 -14.35
N PHE A 170 -3.83 9.31 -13.56
CA PHE A 170 -4.63 9.55 -12.35
C PHE A 170 -4.70 11.04 -11.99
N ILE A 171 -5.72 11.44 -11.21
CA ILE A 171 -5.85 12.82 -10.70
C ILE A 171 -4.92 13.01 -9.50
N ASP A 172 -5.02 12.09 -8.54
CA ASP A 172 -4.15 12.00 -7.38
C ASP A 172 -3.91 10.51 -7.03
N SER A 173 -3.15 10.26 -5.97
CA SER A 173 -2.80 8.91 -5.53
C SER A 173 -3.96 8.05 -5.01
N SER A 174 -5.16 8.62 -4.90
CA SER A 174 -6.37 7.99 -4.34
C SER A 174 -7.54 7.94 -5.33
N ILE A 175 -7.52 8.75 -6.39
CA ILE A 175 -8.64 8.92 -7.32
C ILE A 175 -8.21 8.56 -8.75
N LEU A 176 -8.85 7.53 -9.32
CA LEU A 176 -8.69 7.16 -10.72
C LEU A 176 -9.35 8.16 -11.66
N LEU A 177 -8.93 8.13 -12.92
CA LEU A 177 -9.61 8.84 -14.00
C LEU A 177 -11.06 8.33 -14.17
N PRO A 178 -11.96 9.08 -14.81
CA PRO A 178 -13.34 8.63 -15.05
C PRO A 178 -13.43 7.31 -15.82
N CYS A 179 -12.46 7.05 -16.71
CA CYS A 179 -12.33 5.78 -17.43
C CYS A 179 -11.85 4.60 -16.56
N GLY A 180 -11.64 4.82 -15.25
CA GLY A 180 -11.16 3.83 -14.29
C GLY A 180 -9.71 3.43 -14.48
N LYS A 181 -8.92 4.22 -15.21
CA LYS A 181 -7.48 4.01 -15.33
C LYS A 181 -6.74 4.74 -14.23
N GLY A 182 -5.64 4.17 -13.77
CA GLY A 182 -4.68 4.87 -12.93
C GLY A 182 -3.92 4.02 -11.95
N LEU A 183 -3.48 4.67 -10.87
CA LEU A 183 -2.66 4.06 -9.83
C LEU A 183 -3.23 4.44 -8.47
N TRP A 184 -3.78 3.46 -7.76
CA TRP A 184 -4.08 3.62 -6.33
C TRP A 184 -2.83 3.35 -5.51
N ARG A 185 -2.55 4.24 -4.56
CA ARG A 185 -1.48 4.10 -3.56
C ARG A 185 -2.10 3.90 -2.19
N LEU A 186 -2.22 2.65 -1.78
CA LEU A 186 -2.95 2.24 -0.59
C LEU A 186 -1.92 2.01 0.53
N LYS A 187 -1.75 3.02 1.38
CA LYS A 187 -0.83 2.97 2.52
C LYS A 187 -1.51 2.23 3.67
N THR A 188 -1.29 0.92 3.73
CA THR A 188 -1.92 0.05 4.75
C THR A 188 -1.09 -0.03 6.01
N GLU A 189 0.24 0.18 5.91
CA GLU A 189 1.20 0.11 7.02
C GLU A 189 1.14 -1.23 7.75
N GLU A 190 0.80 -2.31 7.03
CA GLU A 190 0.56 -3.65 7.58
C GLU A 190 -0.45 -3.70 8.73
N THR A 191 -1.36 -2.72 8.79
CA THR A 191 -2.45 -2.69 9.75
C THR A 191 -3.67 -3.46 9.22
N VAL A 192 -4.76 -3.45 9.98
CA VAL A 192 -6.07 -3.99 9.57
C VAL A 192 -6.60 -3.34 8.27
N LEU A 193 -6.07 -2.18 7.86
CA LEU A 193 -6.39 -1.58 6.55
C LEU A 193 -5.96 -2.47 5.38
N ASP A 194 -4.95 -3.33 5.55
CA ASP A 194 -4.51 -4.28 4.52
C ASP A 194 -5.62 -5.28 4.15
N VAL A 195 -6.36 -5.73 5.16
CA VAL A 195 -7.52 -6.62 5.00
C VAL A 195 -8.61 -5.94 4.18
N CYS A 196 -8.89 -4.67 4.47
CA CYS A 196 -9.88 -3.88 3.74
C CYS A 196 -9.49 -3.74 2.26
N VAL A 197 -8.20 -3.45 1.98
CA VAL A 197 -7.68 -3.36 0.61
C VAL A 197 -7.76 -4.69 -0.12
N ARG A 198 -7.32 -5.79 0.51
CA ARG A 198 -7.35 -7.14 -0.05
C ARG A 198 -8.77 -7.53 -0.49
N ALA A 199 -9.77 -7.30 0.37
CA ALA A 199 -11.16 -7.61 0.07
C ALA A 199 -11.72 -6.75 -1.08
N PHE A 200 -11.44 -5.45 -1.05
CA PHE A 200 -11.84 -4.52 -2.11
C PHE A 200 -11.29 -4.93 -3.48
N LEU A 201 -9.98 -5.21 -3.55
CA LEU A 201 -9.31 -5.61 -4.79
C LEU A 201 -9.80 -6.98 -5.29
N ALA A 202 -10.08 -7.93 -4.38
CA ALA A 202 -10.60 -9.24 -4.75
C ALA A 202 -11.97 -9.13 -5.44
N GLU A 203 -12.89 -8.35 -4.88
CA GLU A 203 -14.22 -8.19 -5.48
C GLU A 203 -14.16 -7.39 -6.79
N LEU A 204 -13.28 -6.39 -6.89
CA LEU A 204 -12.98 -5.72 -8.16
C LEU A 204 -12.52 -6.72 -9.24
N LYS A 205 -11.59 -7.61 -8.89
CA LYS A 205 -11.06 -8.61 -9.83
C LYS A 205 -12.15 -9.57 -10.28
N LYS A 206 -12.97 -10.04 -9.34
CA LYS A 206 -14.13 -10.90 -9.59
C LYS A 206 -15.19 -10.21 -10.47
N ALA A 207 -15.39 -8.91 -10.32
CA ALA A 207 -16.26 -8.11 -11.17
C ALA A 207 -15.67 -7.85 -12.58
N GLY A 208 -14.42 -8.28 -12.83
CA GLY A 208 -13.76 -8.18 -14.14
C GLY A 208 -12.96 -6.89 -14.35
N ALA A 209 -12.59 -6.17 -13.30
CA ALA A 209 -11.66 -5.06 -13.43
C ALA A 209 -10.26 -5.56 -13.82
N GLU A 210 -9.58 -4.79 -14.67
CA GLU A 210 -8.22 -5.09 -15.12
C GLU A 210 -7.21 -4.26 -14.34
N PHE A 211 -6.43 -4.91 -13.50
CA PHE A 211 -5.36 -4.27 -12.75
C PHE A 211 -4.24 -5.26 -12.40
N GLU A 212 -3.08 -4.68 -12.09
CA GLU A 212 -1.90 -5.35 -11.54
C GLU A 212 -1.65 -4.79 -10.13
N VAL A 213 -1.24 -5.64 -9.20
CA VAL A 213 -0.90 -5.24 -7.83
C VAL A 213 0.59 -5.45 -7.63
N GLU A 214 1.25 -4.40 -7.18
CA GLU A 214 2.64 -4.41 -6.75
C GLU A 214 2.69 -3.93 -5.29
N SER A 215 3.69 -4.37 -4.56
CA SER A 215 3.97 -3.87 -3.21
C SER A 215 5.46 -3.62 -3.02
N ASP A 216 5.77 -2.87 -1.97
CA ASP A 216 7.09 -2.88 -1.34
C ASP A 216 7.55 -4.32 -0.98
N ALA A 217 8.82 -4.62 -1.25
CA ALA A 217 9.58 -5.78 -0.76
C ALA A 217 9.07 -7.18 -1.18
N GLU A 218 9.06 -7.49 -2.48
CA GLU A 218 8.68 -8.80 -3.06
C GLU A 218 7.28 -9.33 -2.66
N TYR A 219 6.52 -8.54 -1.91
CA TYR A 219 5.16 -8.88 -1.54
C TYR A 219 4.29 -8.85 -2.79
N THR A 220 3.70 -10.00 -3.10
CA THR A 220 2.75 -10.17 -4.21
C THR A 220 1.40 -10.48 -3.61
N LEU A 221 0.38 -9.75 -4.07
CA LEU A 221 -1.01 -10.04 -3.73
C LEU A 221 -1.66 -10.68 -4.96
N ASP A 222 -2.11 -11.93 -4.84
CA ASP A 222 -3.04 -12.52 -5.80
C ASP A 222 -4.47 -12.09 -5.44
N PRO A 223 -5.13 -11.20 -6.22
CA PRO A 223 -6.49 -10.77 -5.91
C PRO A 223 -7.52 -11.89 -6.03
N MET A 224 -7.19 -13.00 -6.70
CA MET A 224 -8.06 -14.19 -6.75
C MET A 224 -7.99 -15.02 -5.46
N ARG A 225 -6.92 -14.83 -4.67
CA ARG A 225 -6.67 -15.51 -3.39
C ARG A 225 -6.19 -14.50 -2.36
N PRO A 226 -7.03 -13.51 -2.02
CA PRO A 226 -6.63 -12.37 -1.23
C PRO A 226 -6.22 -12.71 0.21
N PHE A 227 -6.50 -13.92 0.71
CA PHE A 227 -6.19 -14.36 2.07
C PHE A 227 -5.52 -15.73 2.10
N GLN A 228 -4.65 -16.02 1.13
CA GLN A 228 -3.86 -17.25 1.14
C GLN A 228 -2.99 -17.33 2.40
N ARG A 229 -3.13 -18.44 3.15
CA ARG A 229 -2.61 -18.61 4.51
C ARG A 229 -1.11 -18.30 4.64
N GLN A 230 -0.31 -18.82 3.71
CA GLN A 230 1.15 -18.60 3.69
C GLN A 230 1.51 -17.11 3.61
N ASP A 231 0.73 -16.33 2.87
CA ASP A 231 1.01 -14.92 2.63
C ASP A 231 0.54 -14.03 3.80
N ILE A 232 -0.48 -14.46 4.55
CA ILE A 232 -1.05 -13.70 5.67
C ILE A 232 -0.39 -14.02 7.01
N GLU A 233 0.11 -15.23 7.23
CA GLU A 233 0.73 -15.63 8.51
C GLU A 233 2.02 -14.85 8.82
N GLU A 234 2.66 -14.32 7.78
CA GLU A 234 3.86 -13.51 7.88
C GLU A 234 3.59 -12.02 8.15
N MET A 235 2.33 -11.59 8.08
CA MET A 235 1.95 -10.18 8.21
C MET A 235 1.81 -9.72 9.66
N ASP A 236 2.20 -8.47 9.91
CA ASP A 236 2.20 -7.91 11.26
C ASP A 236 0.80 -7.77 11.86
N TRP A 237 -0.21 -7.33 11.09
CA TRP A 237 -1.60 -7.31 11.59
C TRP A 237 -2.09 -8.70 12.00
N TYR A 238 -1.69 -9.77 11.31
CA TYR A 238 -2.14 -11.12 11.63
C TYR A 238 -1.47 -11.62 12.90
N ARG A 239 -0.17 -11.37 13.08
CA ARG A 239 0.56 -11.70 14.30
C ARG A 239 0.03 -10.95 15.51
N GLY A 240 -0.32 -9.68 15.34
CA GLY A 240 -0.87 -8.83 16.39
C GLY A 240 -2.38 -9.04 16.63
N SER A 241 -3.13 -9.52 15.65
CA SER A 241 -4.59 -9.63 15.70
C SER A 241 -5.13 -10.79 14.85
N PRO A 242 -4.79 -12.05 15.17
CA PRO A 242 -5.22 -13.21 14.39
C PRO A 242 -6.74 -13.39 14.34
N GLN A 243 -7.46 -12.83 15.31
CA GLN A 243 -8.93 -12.81 15.36
C GLN A 243 -9.58 -12.09 14.18
N VAL A 244 -8.86 -11.20 13.48
CA VAL A 244 -9.34 -10.53 12.26
C VAL A 244 -9.72 -11.55 11.20
N LEU A 245 -8.84 -12.52 10.92
CA LEU A 245 -9.08 -13.52 9.89
C LEU A 245 -10.28 -14.40 10.24
N LYS A 246 -10.40 -14.79 11.51
CA LYS A 246 -11.52 -15.59 12.02
C LYS A 246 -12.86 -14.85 11.89
N ALA A 247 -12.89 -13.53 12.12
CA ALA A 247 -14.09 -12.73 11.94
C ALA A 247 -14.58 -12.74 10.48
N LEU A 248 -13.65 -12.61 9.54
CA LEU A 248 -13.95 -12.66 8.11
C LEU A 248 -14.35 -14.07 7.65
N GLU A 249 -13.72 -15.11 8.19
CA GLU A 249 -14.06 -16.51 7.93
C GLU A 249 -15.51 -16.80 8.35
N ASN A 250 -15.88 -16.40 9.57
CA ASN A 250 -17.24 -16.58 10.08
C ASN A 250 -18.30 -15.82 9.25
N ALA A 251 -17.89 -14.75 8.57
CA ALA A 251 -18.75 -13.94 7.71
C ALA A 251 -18.71 -14.36 6.23
N ASP A 252 -17.96 -15.42 5.88
CA ASP A 252 -17.76 -15.88 4.50
C ASP A 252 -17.17 -14.82 3.55
N LEU A 253 -16.28 -13.95 4.10
CA LEU A 253 -15.68 -12.83 3.37
C LEU A 253 -14.26 -13.08 2.87
N LEU A 254 -13.73 -14.30 3.06
CA LEU A 254 -12.36 -14.64 2.66
C LEU A 254 -12.23 -15.02 1.16
N GLY A 255 -13.34 -15.07 0.42
CA GLY A 255 -13.36 -15.61 -0.94
C GLY A 255 -13.07 -17.12 -0.97
N PRO A 256 -12.70 -17.70 -2.14
CA PRO A 256 -12.40 -19.13 -2.26
C PRO A 256 -11.08 -19.49 -1.58
N VAL A 257 -11.10 -19.64 -0.26
CA VAL A 257 -9.96 -20.17 0.50
C VAL A 257 -9.94 -21.69 0.35
N LYS A 258 -8.90 -22.25 -0.28
CA LYS A 258 -8.58 -23.67 -0.04
C LYS A 258 -7.91 -23.78 1.33
N MET A 259 -8.70 -23.80 2.38
CA MET A 259 -8.22 -24.30 3.66
C MET A 259 -8.03 -25.81 3.50
N LYS A 260 -6.78 -26.23 3.35
CA LYS A 260 -6.43 -27.62 3.63
C LYS A 260 -6.66 -27.80 5.13
N VAL A 261 -7.85 -28.25 5.50
CA VAL A 261 -8.08 -28.82 6.81
C VAL A 261 -7.28 -30.11 6.82
N GLU A 262 -6.08 -30.10 7.40
CA GLU A 262 -5.47 -31.34 7.86
C GLU A 262 -6.36 -31.86 8.97
N THR A 263 -7.29 -32.73 8.58
CA THR A 263 -8.05 -33.52 9.54
C THR A 263 -7.04 -34.44 10.19
N VAL A 264 -6.58 -34.09 11.39
CA VAL A 264 -5.97 -35.07 12.29
C VAL A 264 -7.10 -36.02 12.64
N ILE A 265 -7.21 -37.10 11.87
CA ILE A 265 -8.05 -38.23 12.25
C ILE A 265 -7.30 -38.89 13.40
N ASP A 266 -7.70 -38.53 14.62
CA ASP A 266 -7.38 -39.28 15.82
C ASP A 266 -8.09 -40.64 15.71
N LEU A 267 -7.46 -41.59 15.01
CA LEU A 267 -7.84 -42.99 15.05
C LEU A 267 -7.34 -43.56 16.38
N GLY A 268 -8.05 -43.19 17.45
CA GLY A 268 -8.10 -43.99 18.65
C GLY A 268 -8.67 -45.37 18.30
N MET A 269 -7.79 -46.35 18.12
CA MET A 269 -8.13 -47.75 18.30
C MET A 269 -7.09 -48.40 19.20
N SER A 270 -7.46 -48.47 20.47
CA SER A 270 -7.08 -49.53 21.39
C SER A 270 -7.32 -50.90 20.75
N LEU A 271 -6.31 -51.77 20.76
CA LEU A 271 -6.54 -53.20 20.82
C LEU A 271 -5.38 -53.87 21.56
N PHE A 272 -5.71 -54.28 22.78
CA PHE A 272 -5.06 -55.37 23.49
C PHE A 272 -5.14 -56.65 22.65
N LEU A 273 -4.00 -57.26 22.37
CA LEU A 273 -3.63 -58.66 22.66
C LEU A 273 -2.22 -58.94 22.13
#